data_AF-A0A8S7S3U5-F1
#
_entry.id   AF-A0A8S7S3U5-F1
#
_cell.length_a   1.000
_cell.length_b   1.000
_cell.length_c   1.000
_cell.angle_alpha   90.00
_cell.angle_beta   90.00
_cell.angle_gamma   90.00
#
_symmetry.space_group_name_H-M   'P 1'
#
loop_
_entity.id
_entity.type
_entity.pdbx_description
1 polymer ?
#
loop_
_entity_poly.entity_id
_entity_poly.type
_entity_poly.pdbx_seq_one_letter_code
_entity_poly.pdbx_strand_id
1 'polypeptide(L)' 'MIVSPGKWVSEEQLIALKGIKKGTLKKAREKSFMEGREYKHVAHDSMPWDNSPCFYNLEEIDRWIERQASARPRRHLT' A
#
# COMPACT_ATOMS: atom_id res chain seq x y z
N MET A 1 1.95 -1.48 26.71
CA MET A 1 0.81 -0.87 26.00
C MET A 1 0.93 -1.24 24.53
N ILE A 2 -0.02 -1.99 23.97
CA ILE A 2 -0.01 -2.31 22.54
C ILE A 2 -0.79 -1.20 21.85
N VAL A 3 -0.08 -0.34 21.12
CA VAL A 3 -0.71 0.70 20.29
C VAL A 3 -0.97 0.07 18.93
N SER A 4 -2.25 -0.23 18.65
CA SER A 4 -2.64 -0.62 17.29
C SER A 4 -2.71 0.65 16.45
N PRO A 5 -2.04 0.71 15.29
CA PRO A 5 -1.97 1.92 14.47
C PRO A 5 -3.32 2.29 13.80
N GLY A 6 -4.36 1.48 14.01
CA GLY A 6 -5.65 1.64 13.34
C GLY A 6 -5.64 1.06 11.93
N LYS A 7 -6.82 1.07 11.29
CA LYS A 7 -7.02 0.48 9.96
C LYS A 7 -6.20 1.17 8.88
N TRP A 8 -6.16 2.50 8.93
CA TRP A 8 -5.52 3.35 7.93
C TRP A 8 -4.20 3.90 8.46
N VAL A 9 -3.09 3.58 7.80
CA VAL A 9 -1.74 4.03 8.16
C VAL A 9 -1.09 4.84 7.06
N SER A 10 -0.14 5.71 7.40
CA SER A 10 0.59 6.49 6.40
C SER A 10 1.49 5.62 5.50
N GLU A 11 1.91 6.15 4.36
CA GLU A 11 2.90 5.50 3.48
C GLU A 11 4.16 5.10 4.26
N GLU A 12 4.69 5.98 5.10
CA GLU A 12 5.89 5.74 5.90
C GLU A 12 5.70 4.63 6.94
N GLN A 13 4.56 4.62 7.64
CA GLN A 13 4.23 3.56 8.59
C GLN A 13 4.08 2.22 7.89
N LEU A 14 3.42 2.17 6.72
CA LEU A 14 3.29 0.94 5.95
C LEU A 14 4.66 0.42 5.49
N ILE A 15 5.54 1.31 5.01
CA ILE A 15 6.91 0.98 4.64
C ILE A 15 7.65 0.39 5.85
N ALA A 16 7.57 1.02 7.02
CA ALA A 16 8.22 0.55 8.23
C ALA A 16 7.67 -0.80 8.72
N LEU A 17 6.36 -1.01 8.62
CA LEU A 17 5.69 -2.23 9.10
C LEU A 17 5.85 -3.43 8.17
N LYS A 18 5.83 -3.21 6.84
CA LYS A 18 5.75 -4.29 5.85
C LYS A 18 6.97 -4.38 4.94
N GLY A 19 7.87 -3.39 4.97
CA GLY A 19 9.06 -3.36 4.11
C GLY A 19 8.78 -3.14 2.62
N ILE A 20 7.55 -2.77 2.25
CA ILE A 20 7.18 -2.52 0.85
C ILE A 20 7.79 -1.20 0.41
N LYS A 21 8.48 -1.16 -0.73
CA LYS A 21 9.08 0.07 -1.26
C LYS A 21 8.02 1.04 -1.79
N LYS A 22 8.26 2.35 -1.64
CA LYS A 22 7.41 3.42 -2.19
C LYS A 22 7.07 3.24 -3.68
N GLY A 23 8.06 2.85 -4.50
CA GLY A 23 7.84 2.58 -5.92
C GLY A 23 6.85 1.44 -6.18
N THR A 24 6.88 0.40 -5.35
CA THR A 24 5.93 -0.72 -5.40
C THR A 24 4.53 -0.26 -5.03
N LEU A 25 4.38 0.54 -3.97
CA LEU A 25 3.08 1.10 -3.58
C LEU A 25 2.49 2.00 -4.67
N LYS A 26 3.32 2.83 -5.31
CA LYS A 26 2.89 3.64 -6.46
C LYS A 26 2.38 2.75 -7.60
N LYS A 27 3.12 1.71 -7.97
CA LYS A 27 2.71 0.77 -9.02
C LYS A 27 1.44 -0.01 -8.66
N ALA A 28 1.30 -0.39 -7.38
CA ALA A 28 0.10 -1.04 -6.89
C ALA A 28 -1.13 -0.12 -6.99
N ARG A 29 -1.01 1.17 -6.62
CA ARG A 29 -2.06 2.18 -6.84
C ARG A 29 -2.46 2.34 -8.30
N GLU A 30 -1.49 2.35 -9.21
CA GLU A 30 -1.74 2.49 -10.65
C GLU A 30 -2.40 1.26 -11.30
N LYS A 31 -2.28 0.07 -10.72
CA LYS A 31 -2.56 -1.20 -11.42
C LYS A 31 -3.43 -2.21 -10.68
N SER A 32 -3.50 -2.14 -9.36
CA SER A 32 -4.05 -3.25 -8.56
C SER A 32 -4.93 -2.79 -7.40
N PHE A 33 -4.60 -1.66 -6.78
CA PHE A 33 -5.36 -1.12 -5.66
C PHE A 33 -6.54 -0.29 -6.15
N MET A 34 -7.60 -0.33 -5.35
CA MET A 34 -8.79 0.50 -5.52
C MET A 34 -8.80 1.58 -4.43
N GLU A 35 -8.98 2.83 -4.84
CA GLU A 35 -9.13 3.93 -3.88
C GLU A 35 -10.40 3.71 -3.02
N GLY A 36 -10.29 3.96 -1.72
CA GLY A 36 -11.31 3.65 -0.72
C GLY A 36 -11.20 2.24 -0.13
N ARG A 37 -10.49 1.30 -0.78
CA ARG A 37 -10.28 -0.07 -0.29
C ARG A 37 -8.88 -0.29 0.25
N GLU A 38 -7.88 -0.36 -0.61
CA GLU A 38 -6.48 -0.57 -0.21
C GLU A 38 -5.78 0.75 0.15
N TYR A 39 -6.17 1.85 -0.48
CA TYR A 39 -5.58 3.18 -0.23
C TYR A 39 -6.61 4.30 -0.34
N LYS A 40 -6.28 5.48 0.18
CA LYS A 40 -7.03 6.72 -0.05
C LYS A 40 -6.11 7.94 0.04
N HIS A 41 -6.41 8.96 -0.72
CA HIS A 41 -5.79 10.27 -0.51
C HIS A 41 -6.43 10.96 0.71
N VAL A 42 -5.61 11.69 1.47
CA VAL A 42 -6.04 12.41 2.69
C VAL A 42 -5.53 13.85 2.61
N ALA A 43 -6.42 14.79 2.87
CA ALA A 43 -6.13 16.21 2.98
C ALA A 43 -6.84 16.81 4.21
N HIS A 44 -6.31 17.92 4.72
CA HIS A 44 -6.78 18.59 5.93
C HIS A 44 -8.16 19.25 5.76
N ASP A 45 -8.52 19.60 4.52
CA ASP A 45 -9.77 20.24 4.11
C ASP A 45 -10.83 19.24 3.63
N SER A 46 -10.56 17.94 3.76
CA SER A 46 -11.40 16.85 3.23
C SER A 46 -11.57 16.84 1.71
N MET A 47 -10.77 17.59 0.96
CA MET A 47 -10.79 17.65 -0.51
C MET A 47 -9.43 17.23 -1.09
N PRO A 48 -9.08 15.92 -1.04
CA PRO A 48 -7.79 15.46 -1.49
C PRO A 48 -7.63 15.55 -3.01
N TRP A 49 -6.44 15.95 -3.43
CA TRP A 49 -5.97 15.91 -4.82
C TRP A 49 -5.13 14.65 -5.07
N ASP A 50 -4.83 14.36 -6.33
CA ASP A 50 -4.01 13.21 -6.75
C ASP A 50 -2.56 13.25 -6.23
N ASN A 51 -2.08 14.43 -5.84
CA ASN A 51 -0.78 14.63 -5.21
C ASN A 51 -0.82 14.66 -3.67
N SER A 52 -1.98 14.50 -3.06
CA SER A 52 -2.13 14.49 -1.61
C SER A 52 -1.49 13.23 -0.99
N PRO A 53 -1.12 13.26 0.31
CA PRO A 53 -0.62 12.07 0.98
C PRO A 53 -1.61 10.89 0.91
N CYS A 54 -1.06 9.68 0.76
CA CYS A 54 -1.86 8.46 0.80
C CYS A 54 -1.78 7.76 2.14
N PHE A 55 -2.92 7.24 2.56
CA PHE A 55 -3.05 6.29 3.65
C PHE A 55 -3.46 4.93 3.07
N TYR A 56 -3.07 3.87 3.78
CA TYR A 56 -3.24 2.49 3.34
C TYR A 56 -3.97 1.67 4.39
N ASN A 57 -4.86 0.82 3.94
CA ASN A 57 -5.65 -0.06 4.78
C ASN A 57 -4.86 -1.34 5.08
N LEU A 58 -4.34 -1.47 6.30
CA LEU A 58 -3.44 -2.57 6.67
C LEU A 58 -4.02 -3.95 6.34
N GLU A 59 -5.30 -4.18 6.63
CA GLU A 59 -5.94 -5.47 6.40
C GLU A 59 -6.04 -5.84 4.91
N GLU A 60 -6.37 -4.86 4.06
CA GLU A 60 -6.48 -5.11 2.61
C GLU A 60 -5.11 -5.25 1.96
N ILE A 61 -4.10 -4.53 2.47
CA ILE A 61 -2.71 -4.73 2.05
C ILE A 61 -2.24 -6.15 2.42
N ASP A 62 -2.56 -6.63 3.63
CA ASP A 62 -2.22 -8.00 4.02
C ASP A 62 -2.92 -9.04 3.12
N ARG A 63 -4.22 -8.88 2.86
CA ARG A 63 -4.93 -9.74 1.89
C ARG A 63 -4.34 -9.66 0.49
N TRP A 64 -3.85 -8.50 0.06
CA TRP A 64 -3.19 -8.34 -1.23
C TRP A 64 -1.82 -9.05 -1.27
N ILE A 65 -1.06 -9.03 -0.17
CA ILE A 65 0.21 -9.77 -0.03
C ILE A 65 -0.07 -11.28 -0.08
N GLU A 66 -1.06 -11.77 0.67
CA GLU A 66 -1.42 -13.19 0.74
C GLU A 66 -1.85 -13.77 -0.62
N ARG A 67 -2.40 -12.93 -1.51
CA ARG A 67 -2.81 -13.34 -2.86
C ARG A 67 -1.68 -13.30 -3.88
N GLN A 68 -0.48 -12.84 -3.52
CA GLN A 68 0.63 -12.79 -4.47
C GLN A 68 0.99 -14.20 -4.93
N ALA A 69 1.13 -14.38 -6.24
CA ALA A 69 1.66 -15.61 -6.80
C ALA A 69 3.13 -15.81 -6.39
N SER A 70 3.60 -17.06 -6.41
CA SER A 70 5.01 -17.35 -6.22
C SER A 70 5.88 -16.64 -7.26
N ALA A 71 7.07 -16.22 -6.83
CA ALA A 71 8.01 -15.53 -7.70
C ALA A 71 8.32 -16.37 -8.95
N ARG A 72 8.15 -15.78 -10.13
CA ARG A 72 8.56 -16.42 -11.37
C ARG A 72 10.09 -16.45 -11.45
N PRO A 73 10.72 -17.61 -11.70
CA PRO A 73 12.17 -17.67 -11.87
C PRO A 73 12.61 -16.73 -12.99
N ARG A 74 13.74 -16.06 -12.78
CA ARG A 74 14.35 -15.28 -13.85
C ARG A 74 14.84 -16.27 -14.91
N ARG A 75 14.35 -16.15 -16.14
CA ARG A 75 14.93 -16.92 -17.25
C ARG A 75 16.38 -16.47 -17.42
N HIS A 76 17.32 -17.32 -17.06
CA HIS A 76 18.69 -17.19 -17.55
C HIS A 76 18.63 -17.49 -19.04
N LEU A 77 18.77 -16.47 -19.88
CA LEU A 77 19.08 -16.68 -21.29
C LEU A 77 20.48 -17.30 -21.31
N THR A 78 20.53 -18.63 -21.41
CA THR A 78 21.73 -19.38 -21.81
C THR A 78 21.86 -19.31 -23.32
#